data_AF-A0A0P0X3R2-F1
#
_entry.id   AF-A0A0P0X3R2-F1
#
_cell.length_a   1.000
_cell.length_b   1.000
_cell.length_c   1.000
_cell.angle_alpha   90.00
_cell.angle_beta   90.00
_cell.angle_gamma   90.00
#
_symmetry.space_group_name_H-M   'P 1'
#
loop_
_entity.id
_entity.type
_entity.pdbx_description
1 polymer ?
#
loop_
_entity_poly.entity_id
_entity_poly.type
_entity_poly.pdbx_seq_one_letter_code
_entity_poly.pdbx_strand_id
1 'polypeptide(L)'
;MAAPSAAAAWVDWAAEYTKAAQAESRPPAEWAARVASVVAAAGDAPWSPGLAEMLARALLYGGGGAAWKYAEAALAAGLASPALLLAILSTRVIPHRFTRPTAYRLYLELLRRHGFNFAFQMKAANFKK
;
A
#
# COMPACT_ATOMS: atom_id res chain seq x y z
N MET A 1 9.63 3.81 -27.90
CA MET A 1 9.63 3.48 -26.46
C MET A 1 9.35 4.77 -25.71
N ALA A 2 8.16 4.94 -25.13
CA ALA A 2 7.85 6.11 -24.30
C ALA A 2 8.62 5.99 -22.98
N ALA A 3 9.30 7.06 -22.56
CA ALA A 3 9.95 7.10 -21.25
C ALA A 3 8.90 6.85 -20.16
N PRO A 4 9.20 6.08 -19.09
CA PRO A 4 8.27 5.93 -17.98
C PRO A 4 7.95 7.31 -17.43
N SER A 5 6.65 7.59 -17.23
CA SER A 5 6.23 8.78 -16.49
C SER A 5 6.98 8.83 -15.15
N ALA A 6 7.32 10.02 -14.65
CA ALA A 6 7.98 10.18 -13.35
C ALA A 6 7.25 9.38 -12.23
N ALA A 7 5.92 9.24 -12.35
CA ALA A 7 5.09 8.41 -11.49
C ALA A 7 5.47 6.92 -11.52
N ALA A 8 5.77 6.35 -12.68
CA ALA A 8 6.17 4.94 -12.80
C ALA A 8 7.58 4.73 -12.23
N ALA A 9 8.51 5.65 -12.49
CA ALA A 9 9.90 5.52 -12.06
C ALA A 9 10.04 5.46 -10.53
N TRP A 10 9.32 6.31 -9.79
CA TRP A 10 9.40 6.28 -8.32
C TRP A 10 8.67 5.05 -7.73
N VAL A 11 7.59 4.58 -8.36
CA VAL A 11 6.88 3.36 -7.92
C VAL A 11 7.79 2.14 -8.10
N ASP A 12 8.53 2.06 -9.20
CA ASP A 12 9.52 0.99 -9.43
C ASP A 12 10.66 1.08 -8.39
N TRP A 13 11.15 2.29 -8.10
CA TRP A 13 12.12 2.50 -7.02
C TRP A 13 11.56 2.04 -5.67
N ALA A 14 10.30 2.39 -5.34
CA ALA A 14 9.64 1.99 -4.10
C ALA A 14 9.48 0.46 -4.04
N ALA A 15 9.23 -0.21 -5.18
CA ALA A 15 9.19 -1.65 -5.29
C ALA A 15 10.52 -2.30 -4.89
N GLU A 16 11.62 -1.85 -5.48
CA GLU A 16 12.96 -2.36 -5.16
C GLU A 16 13.39 -2.00 -3.73
N TYR A 17 13.10 -0.78 -3.28
CA TYR A 17 13.38 -0.35 -1.91
C TYR A 17 12.62 -1.18 -0.88
N THR A 18 11.38 -1.56 -1.17
CA THR A 18 10.59 -2.41 -0.27
C THR A 18 11.16 -3.82 -0.20
N LYS A 19 11.59 -4.40 -1.33
CA LYS A 19 12.27 -5.71 -1.34
C LYS A 19 13.55 -5.68 -0.52
N ALA A 20 14.39 -4.66 -0.70
CA ALA A 20 15.62 -4.49 0.07
C ALA A 20 15.33 -4.30 1.58
N ALA A 21 14.36 -3.45 1.92
CA ALA A 21 13.95 -3.24 3.30
C ALA A 21 13.43 -4.53 3.94
N GLN A 22 12.65 -5.33 3.21
CA GLN A 22 12.20 -6.65 3.66
C GLN A 22 13.37 -7.60 3.93
N ALA A 23 14.34 -7.69 3.01
CA ALA A 23 15.51 -8.54 3.16
C ALA A 23 16.38 -8.14 4.36
N GLU A 24 16.53 -6.85 4.59
CA GLU A 24 17.30 -6.28 5.71
C GLU A 24 16.50 -6.17 7.01
N SER A 25 15.23 -6.60 7.03
CA SER A 25 14.32 -6.45 8.18
C SER A 25 14.26 -5.03 8.73
N ARG A 26 14.30 -4.01 7.86
CA ARG A 26 14.25 -2.60 8.28
C ARG A 26 12.95 -2.29 9.03
N PRO A 27 12.97 -1.38 10.01
CA PRO A 27 11.77 -0.95 10.70
C PRO A 27 10.74 -0.37 9.69
N PRO A 28 9.48 -0.85 9.69
CA PRO A 28 8.46 -0.38 8.75
C PRO A 28 8.19 1.13 8.81
N ALA A 29 8.34 1.74 10.00
CA ALA A 29 8.20 3.18 10.18
C ALA A 29 9.31 3.98 9.46
N GLU A 30 10.56 3.49 9.52
CA GLU A 30 11.69 4.11 8.82
C GLU A 30 11.55 3.96 7.30
N TRP A 31 11.09 2.79 6.84
CA TRP A 31 10.74 2.58 5.45
C TRP A 31 9.65 3.57 4.99
N ALA A 32 8.58 3.72 5.78
CA ALA A 32 7.48 4.61 5.44
C ALA A 32 7.93 6.07 5.39
N ALA A 33 8.75 6.52 6.34
CA ALA A 33 9.34 7.86 6.33
C ALA A 33 10.21 8.09 5.07
N ARG A 34 11.00 7.09 4.68
CA ARG A 34 11.83 7.18 3.48
C ARG A 34 10.99 7.24 2.21
N VAL A 35 9.99 6.37 2.06
CA VAL A 35 9.07 6.41 0.91
C VAL A 35 8.31 7.74 0.88
N ALA A 36 7.81 8.24 2.02
CA ALA A 36 7.15 9.53 2.13
C ALA A 36 8.03 10.68 1.63
N SER A 37 9.32 10.69 2.00
CA SER A 37 10.26 11.72 1.53
C SER A 37 10.46 11.71 0.02
N VAL A 38 10.45 10.51 -0.61
CA VAL A 38 10.59 10.37 -2.07
C VAL A 38 9.31 10.75 -2.79
N VAL A 39 8.14 10.36 -2.27
CA VAL A 39 6.83 10.77 -2.79
C VAL A 39 6.69 12.29 -2.78
N ALA A 40 7.07 12.93 -1.66
CA ALA A 40 7.06 14.39 -1.54
C ALA A 40 8.01 15.06 -2.54
N ALA A 41 9.21 14.49 -2.75
CA ALA A 41 10.17 15.00 -3.73
C ALA A 41 9.73 14.78 -5.19
N ALA A 42 8.99 13.70 -5.47
CA ALA A 42 8.46 13.40 -6.80
C ALA A 42 7.24 14.27 -7.17
N GLY A 43 6.67 15.01 -6.20
CA GLY A 43 5.48 15.82 -6.39
C GLY A 43 4.20 15.02 -6.59
N ASP A 44 4.19 13.74 -6.19
CA ASP A 44 2.99 12.89 -6.27
C ASP A 44 2.05 13.17 -5.09
N ALA A 45 0.76 12.93 -5.29
CA ALA A 45 -0.26 13.21 -4.29
C ALA A 45 -0.17 12.24 -3.10
N PRO A 46 -0.59 12.67 -1.89
CA PRO A 46 -0.93 11.71 -0.85
C PRO A 46 -1.96 10.71 -1.41
N TRP A 47 -1.78 9.43 -1.08
CA TRP A 47 -2.58 8.29 -1.58
C TRP A 47 -2.32 7.85 -3.03
N SER A 48 -1.05 7.66 -3.40
CA SER A 48 -0.70 7.22 -4.76
C SER A 48 -1.34 5.87 -5.13
N PRO A 49 -2.08 5.80 -6.26
CA PRO A 49 -2.65 4.54 -6.74
C PRO A 49 -1.58 3.54 -7.18
N GLY A 50 -0.45 4.02 -7.69
CA GLY A 50 0.68 3.16 -8.08
C GLY A 50 1.28 2.43 -6.88
N LEU A 51 1.43 3.13 -5.75
CA LEU A 51 1.90 2.51 -4.51
C LEU A 51 0.90 1.52 -3.94
N ALA A 52 -0.41 1.81 -4.00
CA ALA A 52 -1.44 0.86 -3.56
C ALA A 52 -1.40 -0.44 -4.38
N GLU A 53 -1.24 -0.35 -5.70
CA GLU A 53 -1.11 -1.50 -6.60
C GLU A 53 0.19 -2.28 -6.34
N MET A 54 1.31 -1.58 -6.14
CA MET A 54 2.60 -2.18 -5.76
C MET A 54 2.50 -2.93 -4.43
N LEU A 55 1.89 -2.32 -3.40
CA LEU A 55 1.68 -2.94 -2.09
C LEU A 55 0.75 -4.16 -2.19
N ALA A 56 -0.32 -4.08 -2.98
CA ALA A 56 -1.21 -5.21 -3.20
C ALA A 56 -0.47 -6.41 -3.83
N ARG A 57 0.42 -6.15 -4.78
CA ARG A 57 1.29 -7.19 -5.37
C ARG A 57 2.26 -7.76 -4.33
N ALA A 58 2.89 -6.91 -3.52
CA ALA A 58 3.78 -7.34 -2.45
C ALA A 58 3.04 -8.20 -1.40
N LEU A 59 1.81 -7.86 -1.05
CA LEU A 59 0.99 -8.66 -0.12
C LEU A 59 0.57 -10.02 -0.71
N LEU A 60 0.28 -10.08 -2.01
CA LEU A 60 -0.19 -11.30 -2.67
C LEU A 60 0.94 -12.28 -3.01
N TYR A 61 2.13 -11.77 -3.35
CA TYR A 61 3.24 -12.58 -3.87
C TYR A 61 4.51 -12.49 -3.01
N GLY A 62 4.67 -11.45 -2.19
CA GLY A 62 5.95 -11.02 -1.61
C GLY A 62 6.19 -11.39 -0.14
N GLY A 63 5.78 -12.59 0.30
CA GLY A 63 6.38 -13.20 1.51
C GLY A 63 5.75 -12.84 2.86
N GLY A 64 4.44 -13.10 3.00
CA GLY A 64 3.81 -13.28 4.32
C GLY A 64 3.79 -12.04 5.21
N GLY A 65 3.96 -12.24 6.52
CA GLY A 65 3.75 -11.20 7.54
C GLY A 65 4.69 -9.99 7.46
N ALA A 66 5.79 -10.05 6.70
CA ALA A 66 6.68 -8.90 6.52
C ALA A 66 6.04 -7.84 5.60
N ALA A 67 5.55 -8.24 4.42
CA ALA A 67 4.84 -7.33 3.48
C ALA A 67 3.65 -6.62 4.15
N TRP A 68 2.98 -7.33 5.06
CA TRP A 68 1.91 -6.77 5.87
C TRP A 68 2.34 -5.57 6.72
N LYS A 69 3.47 -5.69 7.43
CA LYS A 69 3.98 -4.60 8.28
C LYS A 69 4.29 -3.34 7.47
N TYR A 70 4.82 -3.50 6.26
CA TYR A 70 5.07 -2.39 5.35
C TYR A 70 3.78 -1.77 4.82
N ALA A 71 2.79 -2.59 4.46
CA ALA A 71 1.47 -2.09 4.08
C ALA A 71 0.83 -1.29 5.22
N GLU A 72 0.83 -1.80 6.45
CA GLU A 72 0.32 -1.06 7.61
C GLU A 72 1.04 0.26 7.84
N ALA A 73 2.37 0.28 7.73
CA ALA A 73 3.15 1.50 7.88
C ALA A 73 2.83 2.53 6.78
N ALA A 74 2.61 2.09 5.53
CA ALA A 74 2.18 2.98 4.45
C ALA A 74 0.79 3.57 4.68
N LEU A 75 -0.15 2.77 5.18
CA LEU A 75 -1.50 3.24 5.51
C LEU A 75 -1.48 4.22 6.68
N ALA A 76 -0.67 3.94 7.71
CA ALA A 76 -0.50 4.83 8.85
C ALA A 76 0.16 6.16 8.46
N ALA A 77 1.09 6.14 7.50
CA ALA A 77 1.74 7.33 6.96
C ALA A 77 0.92 8.06 5.87
N GLY A 78 -0.28 7.58 5.53
CA GLY A 78 -1.12 8.19 4.48
C GLY A 78 -0.55 8.09 3.07
N LEU A 79 0.35 7.14 2.80
CA LEU A 79 1.00 6.98 1.50
C LEU A 79 0.11 6.30 0.46
N ALA A 80 -0.80 5.45 0.91
CA ALA A 80 -1.82 4.81 0.08
C ALA A 80 -3.19 5.03 0.72
N SER A 81 -4.25 5.07 -0.09
CA SER A 81 -5.62 5.05 0.43
C SER A 81 -5.94 3.62 0.90
N PRO A 82 -6.30 3.41 2.19
CA PRO A 82 -6.85 2.14 2.63
C PRO A 82 -8.01 1.63 1.77
N ALA A 83 -8.88 2.52 1.27
CA ALA A 83 -10.03 2.12 0.47
C ALA A 83 -9.58 1.52 -0.86
N LEU A 84 -8.62 2.17 -1.51
CA LEU A 84 -8.06 1.69 -2.77
C LEU A 84 -7.31 0.37 -2.58
N LEU A 85 -6.45 0.26 -1.55
CA LEU A 85 -5.74 -0.98 -1.28
C LEU A 85 -6.70 -2.14 -0.98
N LEU A 86 -7.74 -1.90 -0.17
CA LEU A 86 -8.79 -2.89 0.12
C LEU A 86 -9.57 -3.28 -1.13
N ALA A 87 -9.90 -2.33 -2.02
CA ALA A 87 -10.58 -2.62 -3.28
C ALA A 87 -9.71 -3.48 -4.21
N ILE A 88 -8.41 -3.20 -4.32
CA ILE A 88 -7.49 -4.02 -5.13
C ILE A 88 -7.38 -5.43 -4.53
N LEU A 89 -7.19 -5.53 -3.21
CA LEU A 89 -7.07 -6.82 -2.53
C LEU A 89 -8.37 -7.63 -2.60
N SER A 90 -9.54 -7.00 -2.51
CA SER A 90 -10.82 -7.72 -2.53
C SER A 90 -11.01 -8.50 -3.84
N THR A 91 -10.67 -7.89 -4.98
CA THR A 91 -10.76 -8.53 -6.30
C THR A 91 -9.80 -9.71 -6.49
N ARG A 92 -8.69 -9.75 -5.74
CA ARG A 92 -7.62 -10.76 -5.89
C ARG A 92 -7.63 -11.83 -4.80
N VAL A 93 -8.09 -11.49 -3.60
CA VAL A 93 -8.07 -12.36 -2.42
C VAL A 93 -9.41 -13.09 -2.24
N ILE A 94 -10.56 -12.40 -2.36
CA ILE A 94 -11.88 -12.99 -2.09
C ILE A 94 -12.20 -14.18 -3.02
N PRO A 95 -11.91 -14.13 -4.33
CA PRO A 95 -12.16 -15.27 -5.20
C PRO A 95 -11.32 -16.50 -4.85
N HIS A 96 -10.17 -16.30 -4.20
CA HIS A 96 -9.20 -17.35 -3.86
C HIS A 96 -9.20 -17.66 -2.36
N ARG A 97 -10.26 -17.29 -1.63
CA ARG A 97 -10.33 -17.43 -0.16
C ARG A 97 -10.12 -18.86 0.36
N PHE A 98 -10.54 -19.87 -0.40
CA PHE A 98 -10.38 -21.27 -0.03
C PHE A 98 -9.00 -21.82 -0.37
N THR A 99 -8.37 -21.33 -1.46
CA THR A 99 -7.03 -21.76 -1.88
C THR A 99 -5.91 -20.97 -1.21
N ARG A 100 -6.21 -19.77 -0.68
CA ARG A 100 -5.26 -18.86 0.00
C ARG A 100 -5.86 -18.32 1.32
N PRO A 101 -6.13 -19.20 2.31
CA PRO A 101 -6.77 -18.78 3.56
C PRO A 101 -5.97 -17.74 4.35
N THR A 102 -4.63 -17.81 4.30
CA THR A 102 -3.76 -16.83 4.96
C THR A 102 -3.91 -15.42 4.38
N ALA A 103 -3.95 -15.29 3.05
CA ALA A 103 -4.16 -14.00 2.39
C ALA A 103 -5.55 -13.44 2.70
N TYR A 104 -6.57 -14.31 2.75
CA TYR A 104 -7.93 -13.92 3.13
C TYR A 104 -8.03 -13.46 4.58
N ARG A 105 -7.35 -14.15 5.52
CA ARG A 105 -7.27 -13.72 6.91
C ARG A 105 -6.63 -12.34 7.05
N LEU A 106 -5.49 -12.12 6.38
CA LEU A 106 -4.83 -10.82 6.37
C LEU A 106 -5.74 -9.75 5.77
N TYR A 107 -6.39 -10.00 4.63
CA TYR A 107 -7.36 -9.06 4.07
C TYR A 107 -8.46 -8.66 5.09
N LEU A 108 -9.03 -9.62 5.81
CA LEU A 108 -10.03 -9.35 6.86
C LEU A 108 -9.46 -8.54 8.03
N GLU A 109 -8.20 -8.78 8.42
CA GLU A 109 -7.52 -7.96 9.44
C GLU A 109 -7.34 -6.51 8.97
N LEU A 110 -7.04 -6.30 7.68
CA LEU A 110 -6.83 -4.95 7.10
C LEU A 110 -8.18 -4.23 7.08
N LEU A 111 -9.21 -4.95 6.64
CA LEU A 111 -10.58 -4.48 6.59
C LEU A 111 -11.09 -4.13 8.00
N ARG A 112 -10.79 -4.94 9.01
CA ARG A 112 -11.18 -4.66 10.39
C ARG A 112 -10.49 -3.40 10.94
N ARG A 113 -9.20 -3.21 10.65
CA ARG A 113 -8.41 -2.06 11.16
C ARG A 113 -8.71 -0.76 10.43
N HIS A 114 -8.86 -0.81 9.11
CA HIS A 114 -8.93 0.39 8.27
C HIS A 114 -10.28 0.57 7.57
N GLY A 115 -11.08 -0.48 7.45
CA GLY A 115 -12.38 -0.46 6.76
C GLY A 115 -13.44 0.42 7.44
N PHE A 116 -13.22 0.82 8.68
CA PHE A 116 -14.08 1.76 9.39
C PHE A 116 -13.41 3.12 9.64
N ASN A 117 -12.11 3.24 9.36
CA ASN A 117 -11.37 4.48 9.54
C ASN A 117 -11.48 5.41 8.32
N PHE A 118 -12.42 5.17 7.41
CA PHE A 118 -12.60 5.97 6.19
C PHE A 118 -13.06 7.40 6.42
N ALA A 119 -13.48 7.74 7.65
CA ALA A 119 -13.95 9.10 7.96
C ALA A 119 -12.91 10.19 7.64
N PHE A 120 -11.60 9.91 7.76
CA PHE A 120 -10.58 10.91 7.43
C PHE A 120 -10.35 11.05 5.91
N GLN A 121 -10.58 10.00 5.12
CA GLN A 121 -10.47 10.05 3.65
C GLN A 121 -11.69 10.69 3.01
N MET A 122 -12.86 10.56 3.63
CA MET A 122 -14.08 11.24 3.19
C MET A 122 -14.07 12.75 3.48
N LYS A 123 -13.24 13.22 4.41
CA LYS A 123 -13.04 14.66 4.68
C LYS A 123 -12.14 15.38 3.66
N ALA A 124 -11.88 14.77 2.50
CA ALA A 124 -11.31 15.50 1.38
C ALA A 124 -12.17 16.73 1.06
N ALA A 125 -11.54 17.85 0.71
CA ALA A 125 -12.12 19.20 0.60
C ALA A 125 -13.37 19.36 -0.29
N ASN A 126 -13.82 18.28 -0.95
CA ASN A 126 -15.00 18.24 -1.80
C ASN A 126 -16.28 17.73 -1.12
N PHE A 127 -16.24 17.32 0.16
CA PHE A 127 -17.47 17.01 0.90
C PHE A 127 -18.15 18.32 1.33
N LYS A 128 -19.06 18.84 0.50
CA LYS A 128 -20.04 19.84 0.94
C LYS A 128 -21.00 19.15 1.93
N LYS A 129 -21.18 19.75 3.12
CA LYS A 129 -22.27 19.39 4.03
C LYS A 129 -23.62 19.58 3.37
#